data_AF-A0A382Y3V8-F1
#
_entry.id   AF-A0A382Y3V8-F1
#
_cell.length_a   1.000
_cell.length_b   1.000
_cell.length_c   1.000
_cell.angle_alpha   90.00
_cell.angle_beta   90.00
_cell.angle_gamma   90.00
#
_symmetry.space_group_name_H-M   'P 1'
#
loop_
_entity.id
_entity.type
_entity.pdbx_description
1 polymer ?
#
loop_
_entity_poly.entity_id
_entity_poly.type
_entity_poly.pdbx_seq_one_letter_code
_entity_poly.pdbx_strand_id
1 'polypeptide(L)'
;MGKANFETPPIDGILVVPPVQPGAMAHSQPFTAKPEHQEPLGFPGELVDNWKDIALEKMGELLGKYRSLPVFLDSCVKCGACTDKCHYYLGTGDPKNMPVARQDLLRKVYRRYFTRAGKLFPKLVGAVDLTEQVIEDWYRYYHQCSECRRCSVYCPFGIDTAEITMAGREILASIGVGQKYSNEIIGKVHTIGNNLGLPEPALANTLEGLEEEIVE
;
A
#
# COMPACT_ATOMS: atom_id res chain seq x y z
N MET A 1 -14.12 25.03 -5.65
CA MET A 1 -14.53 23.67 -5.22
C MET A 1 -15.79 23.81 -4.41
N GLY A 2 -16.93 23.30 -4.90
CA GLY A 2 -18.17 23.31 -4.11
C GLY A 2 -17.93 22.52 -2.83
N LYS A 3 -18.25 23.12 -1.67
CA LYS A 3 -18.26 22.39 -0.39
C LYS A 3 -19.35 21.33 -0.51
N ALA A 4 -18.95 20.11 -0.86
CA ALA A 4 -19.83 18.98 -0.63
C ALA A 4 -20.14 18.97 0.87
N ASN A 5 -21.41 19.15 1.21
CA ASN A 5 -21.87 19.11 2.60
C ASN A 5 -21.87 17.64 3.01
N PHE A 6 -20.77 17.19 3.60
CA PHE A 6 -20.71 15.91 4.26
C PHE A 6 -21.19 16.09 5.69
N GLU A 7 -22.12 15.25 6.12
CA GLU A 7 -22.45 15.11 7.53
C GLU A 7 -21.20 14.61 8.26
N THR A 8 -20.57 15.49 9.05
CA THR A 8 -19.36 15.15 9.80
C THR A 8 -19.81 14.59 11.14
N PRO A 9 -19.67 13.27 11.39
CA PRO A 9 -20.09 12.69 12.65
C PRO A 9 -19.29 13.33 13.81
N PRO A 10 -19.94 13.64 14.94
CA PRO A 10 -19.22 14.11 16.12
C PRO A 10 -18.24 13.02 16.57
N ILE A 11 -16.99 13.39 16.84
CA ILE A 11 -16.02 12.47 17.43
C ILE A 11 -16.35 12.36 18.91
N ASP A 12 -17.00 11.26 19.28
CA ASP A 12 -17.12 10.86 20.67
C ASP A 12 -15.76 10.36 21.19
N GLY A 13 -15.51 10.50 22.50
CA GLY A 13 -14.28 10.02 23.13
C GLY A 13 -14.15 8.48 23.12
N ILE A 14 -15.14 7.77 22.58
CA ILE A 14 -15.21 6.32 22.51
C ILE A 14 -15.13 5.93 21.04
N LEU A 15 -14.08 5.22 20.67
CA LEU A 15 -13.95 4.71 19.30
C LEU A 15 -15.04 3.66 19.02
N VAL A 16 -15.98 4.01 18.14
CA VAL A 16 -16.98 3.06 17.62
C VAL A 16 -16.43 2.35 16.39
N VAL A 17 -16.38 1.02 16.44
CA VAL A 17 -15.96 0.20 15.30
C VAL A 17 -17.13 0.10 14.31
N PRO A 18 -16.96 0.47 13.03
CA PRO A 18 -18.03 0.39 12.05
C PRO A 18 -18.43 -1.07 11.77
N PRO A 19 -19.68 -1.33 11.35
CA PRO A 19 -20.04 -2.64 10.83
C PRO A 19 -19.21 -2.95 9.57
N VAL A 20 -18.98 -4.25 9.33
CA VAL A 20 -18.24 -4.70 8.15
C VAL A 20 -19.06 -4.42 6.89
N GLN A 21 -18.46 -3.72 5.93
CA GLN A 21 -19.06 -3.35 4.65
C GLN A 21 -18.17 -3.85 3.49
N PRO A 22 -18.31 -5.12 3.08
CA PRO A 22 -17.50 -5.70 2.02
C PRO A 22 -17.61 -4.92 0.70
N GLY A 23 -16.47 -4.47 0.17
CA GLY A 23 -16.42 -3.80 -1.13
C GLY A 23 -16.79 -2.32 -1.10
N ALA A 24 -16.95 -1.72 0.08
CA ALA A 24 -17.19 -0.27 0.22
C ALA A 24 -16.12 0.56 -0.51
N MET A 25 -14.88 0.07 -0.61
CA MET A 25 -13.78 0.76 -1.28
C MET A 25 -13.36 0.14 -2.63
N ALA A 26 -14.17 -0.79 -3.18
CA ALA A 26 -13.82 -1.45 -4.45
C ALA A 26 -13.74 -0.49 -5.66
N HIS A 27 -14.44 0.64 -5.59
CA HIS A 27 -14.47 1.67 -6.65
C HIS A 27 -13.33 2.70 -6.52
N SER A 28 -12.57 2.69 -5.42
CA SER A 28 -11.58 3.72 -5.11
C SER A 28 -10.16 3.22 -5.37
N GLN A 29 -9.48 3.87 -6.31
CA GLN A 29 -8.07 3.61 -6.61
C GLN A 29 -7.36 4.86 -7.11
N PRO A 30 -6.06 5.04 -6.83
CA PRO A 30 -5.29 6.15 -7.38
C PRO A 30 -5.00 5.93 -8.87
N PHE A 31 -4.59 6.99 -9.58
CA PHE A 31 -4.14 6.88 -10.96
C PHE A 31 -2.87 6.06 -11.08
N THR A 32 -2.87 5.10 -12.01
CA THR A 32 -1.67 4.35 -12.42
C THR A 32 -0.69 5.30 -13.11
N ALA A 33 0.61 5.08 -12.88
CA ALA A 33 1.67 5.85 -13.51
C ALA A 33 1.69 5.60 -15.02
N LYS A 34 1.88 6.67 -15.80
CA LYS A 34 2.15 6.60 -17.23
C LYS A 34 3.62 6.24 -17.47
N PRO A 35 3.99 5.76 -18.68
CA PRO A 35 5.39 5.44 -19.01
C PRO A 35 6.39 6.54 -18.65
N GLU A 36 6.05 7.80 -18.91
CA GLU A 36 6.84 9.00 -18.59
C GLU A 36 7.22 9.14 -17.10
N HIS A 37 6.50 8.50 -16.19
CA HIS A 37 6.80 8.48 -14.75
C HIS A 37 7.44 7.17 -14.29
N GLN A 38 7.36 6.08 -15.07
CA GLN A 38 7.86 4.76 -14.69
C GLN A 38 9.27 4.49 -15.23
N GLU A 39 9.50 4.76 -16.52
CA GLU A 39 10.77 4.46 -17.20
C GLU A 39 11.97 5.18 -16.58
N PRO A 40 11.89 6.46 -16.16
CA PRO A 40 13.01 7.12 -15.50
C PRO A 40 13.42 6.48 -14.17
N LEU A 41 12.51 5.73 -13.55
CA LEU A 41 12.76 4.98 -12.31
C LEU A 41 13.22 3.53 -12.57
N GLY A 42 13.36 3.14 -13.83
CA GLY A 42 13.71 1.78 -14.22
C GLY A 42 12.55 0.79 -14.13
N PHE A 43 11.31 1.26 -14.00
CA PHE A 43 10.12 0.41 -14.04
C PHE A 43 9.56 0.30 -15.47
N PRO A 44 8.90 -0.82 -15.83
CA PRO A 44 8.21 -0.92 -17.12
C PRO A 44 7.15 0.17 -17.28
N GLY A 45 6.95 0.65 -18.51
CA GLY A 45 5.97 1.72 -18.77
C GLY A 45 4.52 1.29 -18.63
N GLU A 46 4.22 0.02 -18.90
CA GLU A 46 2.90 -0.62 -18.83
C GLU A 46 3.02 -2.04 -18.27
N LEU A 47 1.89 -2.72 -18.07
CA LEU A 47 1.86 -4.11 -17.62
C LEU A 47 2.58 -5.02 -18.63
N VAL A 48 3.64 -5.68 -18.21
CA VAL A 48 4.47 -6.56 -19.06
C VAL A 48 3.80 -7.92 -19.34
N ASP A 49 4.04 -8.51 -20.51
CA ASP A 49 3.38 -9.76 -20.93
C ASP A 49 3.60 -10.93 -19.95
N ASN A 50 4.83 -11.09 -19.44
CA ASN A 50 5.22 -12.11 -18.47
C ASN A 50 5.12 -11.63 -17.01
N TRP A 51 4.20 -10.71 -16.71
CA TRP A 51 4.07 -10.07 -15.39
C TRP A 51 3.96 -11.05 -14.23
N LYS A 52 3.34 -12.22 -14.41
CA LYS A 52 3.21 -13.21 -13.32
C LYS A 52 4.57 -13.71 -12.85
N ASP A 53 5.44 -14.02 -13.80
CA ASP A 53 6.77 -14.55 -13.49
C ASP A 53 7.63 -13.46 -12.84
N ILE A 54 7.60 -12.23 -13.37
CA ILE A 54 8.32 -11.08 -12.80
C ILE A 54 7.81 -10.74 -11.40
N ALA A 55 6.48 -10.75 -11.18
CA ALA A 55 5.89 -10.50 -9.87
C ALA A 55 6.30 -11.57 -8.84
N LEU A 56 6.32 -12.84 -9.24
CA LEU A 56 6.75 -13.94 -8.37
C LEU A 56 8.25 -13.92 -8.11
N GLU A 57 9.07 -13.59 -9.11
CA GLU A 57 10.51 -13.40 -8.96
C GLU A 57 10.81 -12.26 -7.97
N LYS A 58 10.18 -11.09 -8.16
CA LYS A 58 10.29 -9.95 -7.25
C LYS A 58 9.82 -10.31 -5.84
N MET A 59 8.70 -11.03 -5.69
CA MET A 59 8.26 -11.52 -4.39
C MET A 59 9.32 -12.44 -3.74
N GLY A 60 9.91 -13.35 -4.51
CA GLY A 60 11.00 -14.22 -4.05
C GLY A 60 12.23 -13.44 -3.58
N GLU A 61 12.64 -12.43 -4.34
CA GLU A 61 13.72 -11.50 -3.96
C GLU A 61 13.43 -10.82 -2.62
N LEU A 62 12.22 -10.25 -2.45
CA LEU A 62 11.82 -9.54 -1.24
C LEU A 62 11.76 -10.46 -0.01
N LEU A 63 11.26 -11.69 -0.19
CA LEU A 63 11.23 -12.71 0.87
C LEU A 63 12.65 -13.14 1.30
N GLY A 64 13.60 -13.15 0.38
CA GLY A 64 15.00 -13.45 0.67
C GLY A 64 15.77 -12.27 1.29
N LYS A 65 15.48 -11.05 0.83
CA LYS A 65 16.14 -9.81 1.27
C LYS A 65 15.68 -9.36 2.65
N TYR A 66 14.38 -9.41 2.92
CA TYR A 66 13.78 -8.90 4.17
C TYR A 66 13.30 -10.06 5.03
N ARG A 67 14.06 -10.41 6.07
CA ARG A 67 13.69 -11.48 7.03
C ARG A 67 12.32 -11.23 7.69
N SER A 68 11.95 -9.97 7.90
CA SER A 68 10.67 -9.59 8.51
C SER A 68 9.47 -10.04 7.68
N LEU A 69 9.55 -9.96 6.35
CA LEU A 69 8.43 -10.23 5.45
C LEU A 69 7.87 -11.66 5.58
N PRO A 70 8.65 -12.76 5.43
CA PRO A 70 8.12 -14.10 5.65
C PRO A 70 7.67 -14.33 7.10
N VAL A 71 8.38 -13.77 8.09
CA VAL A 71 7.99 -13.88 9.51
C VAL A 71 6.61 -13.28 9.75
N PHE A 72 6.34 -12.09 9.20
CA PHE A 72 5.03 -11.43 9.31
C PHE A 72 3.92 -12.18 8.55
N LEU A 73 4.25 -12.76 7.39
CA LEU A 73 3.31 -13.55 6.61
C LEU A 73 2.93 -14.87 7.31
N ASP A 74 3.86 -15.49 8.05
CA ASP A 74 3.63 -16.77 8.73
C ASP A 74 3.08 -16.66 10.16
N SER A 75 3.49 -15.63 10.91
CA SER A 75 3.18 -15.52 12.35
C SER A 75 1.75 -15.03 12.66
N CYS A 76 1.04 -14.47 11.69
CA CYS A 76 -0.29 -13.92 11.93
C CYS A 76 -1.32 -15.00 12.28
N VAL A 77 -1.82 -14.98 13.51
CA VAL A 77 -2.87 -15.88 14.02
C VAL A 77 -4.29 -15.37 13.76
N LYS A 78 -4.43 -14.26 13.02
CA LYS A 78 -5.72 -13.61 12.69
C LYS A 78 -6.56 -13.19 13.91
N CYS A 79 -5.93 -12.73 14.98
CA CYS A 79 -6.62 -12.28 16.20
C CYS A 79 -7.44 -10.98 16.03
N GLY A 80 -7.17 -10.17 15.00
CA GLY A 80 -7.90 -8.94 14.74
C GLY A 80 -7.55 -7.74 15.64
N ALA A 81 -6.56 -7.85 16.54
CA ALA A 81 -6.16 -6.75 17.44
C ALA A 81 -5.73 -5.44 16.73
N CYS A 82 -5.38 -5.53 15.45
CA CYS A 82 -5.01 -4.39 14.61
C CYS A 82 -6.20 -3.76 13.86
N THR A 83 -7.37 -4.41 13.84
CA THR A 83 -8.52 -4.06 12.99
C THR A 83 -9.05 -2.66 13.28
N ASP A 84 -9.42 -2.39 14.54
CA ASP A 84 -9.97 -1.10 14.99
C ASP A 84 -8.90 0.00 15.10
N LYS A 85 -7.64 -0.27 14.77
CA LYS A 85 -6.54 0.71 14.84
C LYS A 85 -6.26 1.36 13.48
N CYS A 86 -6.83 0.84 12.41
CA CYS A 86 -6.65 1.39 11.07
C CYS A 86 -7.71 2.45 10.77
N HIS A 87 -7.29 3.70 10.55
CA HIS A 87 -8.19 4.80 10.19
C HIS A 87 -9.01 4.51 8.92
N TYR A 88 -8.43 3.81 7.95
CA TYR A 88 -9.12 3.45 6.71
C TYR A 88 -10.19 2.39 6.94
N TYR A 89 -9.96 1.43 7.84
CA TYR A 89 -11.03 0.50 8.21
C TYR A 89 -12.14 1.23 8.97
N LEU A 90 -11.78 2.07 9.95
CA LEU A 90 -12.74 2.85 10.74
C LEU A 90 -13.59 3.79 9.87
N GLY A 91 -12.99 4.38 8.83
CA GLY A 91 -13.69 5.30 7.94
C GLY A 91 -14.57 4.62 6.89
N THR A 92 -14.34 3.35 6.56
CA THR A 92 -15.01 2.71 5.42
C THR A 92 -15.77 1.44 5.75
N GLY A 93 -15.46 0.78 6.87
CA GLY A 93 -15.97 -0.56 7.21
C GLY A 93 -15.47 -1.67 6.28
N ASP A 94 -14.62 -1.37 5.30
CA ASP A 94 -14.20 -2.36 4.31
C ASP A 94 -13.25 -3.39 4.93
N PRO A 95 -13.59 -4.69 4.95
CA PRO A 95 -12.76 -5.70 5.57
C PRO A 95 -11.36 -5.76 4.96
N LYS A 96 -11.16 -5.47 3.67
CA LYS A 96 -9.84 -5.45 3.04
C LYS A 96 -8.96 -4.29 3.52
N ASN A 97 -9.52 -3.33 4.25
CA ASN A 97 -8.78 -2.28 4.96
C ASN A 97 -8.40 -2.64 6.41
N MET A 98 -8.96 -3.70 6.99
CA MET A 98 -8.46 -4.23 8.26
C MET A 98 -7.01 -4.70 8.05
N PRO A 99 -6.02 -4.33 8.89
CA PRO A 99 -4.63 -4.71 8.62
C PRO A 99 -4.41 -6.23 8.55
N VAL A 100 -5.19 -7.01 9.32
CA VAL A 100 -5.17 -8.48 9.30
C VAL A 100 -5.64 -9.07 7.95
N ALA A 101 -6.60 -8.44 7.29
CA ALA A 101 -7.13 -8.89 6.00
C ALA A 101 -6.38 -8.24 4.82
N ARG A 102 -5.85 -7.02 4.98
CA ARG A 102 -4.99 -6.38 3.99
C ARG A 102 -3.72 -7.18 3.74
N GLN A 103 -3.06 -7.65 4.81
CA GLN A 103 -1.91 -8.54 4.67
C GLN A 103 -2.27 -9.91 4.06
N ASP A 104 -3.54 -10.36 4.19
CA ASP A 104 -4.01 -11.59 3.57
C ASP A 104 -4.00 -11.51 2.03
N LEU A 105 -4.07 -10.31 1.45
CA LEU A 105 -3.98 -10.10 0.01
C LEU A 105 -2.65 -10.65 -0.54
N LEU A 106 -1.52 -10.35 0.12
CA LEU A 106 -0.20 -10.90 -0.24
C LEU A 106 -0.05 -12.35 0.22
N ARG A 107 -0.48 -12.63 1.47
CA ARG A 107 -0.29 -13.94 2.12
C ARG A 107 -0.89 -15.08 1.32
N LYS A 108 -2.07 -14.91 0.72
CA LYS A 108 -2.73 -15.99 -0.03
C LYS A 108 -1.91 -16.40 -1.26
N VAL A 109 -1.28 -15.44 -1.95
CA VAL A 109 -0.35 -15.69 -3.05
C VAL A 109 0.97 -16.26 -2.53
N TYR A 110 1.53 -15.67 -1.48
CA TYR A 110 2.73 -16.21 -0.80
C TYR A 110 2.57 -17.70 -0.45
N ARG A 111 1.45 -18.07 0.17
CA ARG A 111 1.14 -19.47 0.50
C ARG A 111 1.13 -20.34 -0.75
N ARG A 112 0.48 -19.88 -1.83
CA ARG A 112 0.35 -20.62 -3.08
C ARG A 112 1.69 -21.00 -3.69
N TYR A 113 2.63 -20.05 -3.74
CA TYR A 113 3.86 -20.19 -4.53
C TYR A 113 5.13 -20.42 -3.70
N PHE A 114 5.13 -20.13 -2.40
CA PHE A 114 6.34 -20.17 -1.57
C PHE A 114 6.25 -21.15 -0.38
N THR A 115 5.09 -21.71 -0.06
CA THR A 115 4.95 -22.70 1.02
C THR A 115 4.68 -24.10 0.48
N ARG A 116 5.20 -25.14 1.15
CA ARG A 116 4.92 -26.54 0.78
C ARG A 116 3.43 -26.87 0.87
N ALA A 117 2.77 -26.41 1.95
CA ALA A 117 1.35 -26.68 2.17
C ALA A 117 0.46 -26.02 1.12
N GLY A 118 0.75 -24.77 0.70
CA GLY A 118 -0.05 -24.10 -0.33
C GLY A 118 0.21 -24.60 -1.75
N LYS A 119 1.37 -25.20 -2.02
CA LYS A 119 1.64 -25.90 -3.29
C LYS A 119 0.84 -27.19 -3.42
N LEU A 120 0.81 -28.01 -2.36
CA LEU A 120 0.19 -29.33 -2.36
C LEU A 120 -1.32 -29.30 -2.04
N PHE A 121 -1.74 -28.43 -1.11
CA PHE A 121 -3.11 -28.38 -0.59
C PHE A 121 -3.64 -26.94 -0.54
N PRO A 122 -3.73 -26.23 -1.68
CA PRO A 122 -4.04 -24.79 -1.71
C PRO A 122 -5.35 -24.42 -1.01
N LYS A 123 -6.40 -25.25 -1.16
CA LYS A 123 -7.71 -25.01 -0.53
C LYS A 123 -7.65 -25.05 0.99
N LEU A 124 -6.81 -25.90 1.58
CA LEU A 124 -6.71 -26.07 3.04
C LEU A 124 -6.13 -24.83 3.72
N VAL A 125 -5.19 -24.15 3.07
CA VAL A 125 -4.49 -22.97 3.62
C VAL A 125 -5.02 -21.65 3.05
N GLY A 126 -6.10 -21.69 2.26
CA GLY A 126 -6.68 -20.52 1.60
C GLY A 126 -5.73 -19.86 0.60
N ALA A 127 -4.84 -20.62 -0.01
CA ALA A 127 -3.93 -20.13 -1.04
C ALA A 127 -4.70 -19.80 -2.33
N VAL A 128 -4.27 -18.75 -3.03
CA VAL A 128 -4.89 -18.31 -4.29
C VAL A 128 -3.85 -18.12 -5.37
N ASP A 129 -4.21 -18.42 -6.61
CA ASP A 129 -3.35 -18.14 -7.77
C ASP A 129 -3.23 -16.62 -7.99
N LEU A 130 -2.09 -16.20 -8.51
CA LEU A 130 -1.84 -14.82 -8.88
C LEU A 130 -2.55 -14.51 -10.20
N THR A 131 -3.58 -13.69 -10.13
CA THR A 131 -4.43 -13.27 -11.28
C THR A 131 -4.46 -11.75 -11.40
N GLU A 132 -4.93 -11.24 -12.53
CA GLU A 132 -5.10 -9.79 -12.74
C GLU A 132 -6.02 -9.17 -11.67
N GLN A 133 -7.09 -9.87 -11.30
CA GLN A 133 -7.98 -9.45 -10.23
C GLN A 133 -7.27 -9.31 -8.87
N VAL A 134 -6.28 -10.18 -8.61
CA VAL A 134 -5.48 -10.12 -7.37
C VAL A 134 -4.56 -8.91 -7.37
N ILE A 135 -3.86 -8.61 -8.47
CA ILE A 135 -3.00 -7.42 -8.54
C ILE A 135 -3.83 -6.12 -8.56
N GLU A 136 -5.06 -6.17 -9.10
CA GLU A 136 -5.99 -5.05 -9.04
C GLU A 136 -6.45 -4.78 -7.60
N ASP A 137 -6.75 -5.83 -6.84
CA ASP A 137 -7.01 -5.73 -5.40
C ASP A 137 -5.79 -5.20 -4.63
N TRP A 138 -4.58 -5.70 -4.94
CA TRP A 138 -3.35 -5.19 -4.33
C TRP A 138 -3.20 -3.70 -4.60
N TYR A 139 -3.36 -3.28 -5.85
CA TYR A 139 -3.22 -1.89 -6.25
C TYR A 139 -4.22 -0.99 -5.50
N ARG A 140 -5.50 -1.38 -5.42
CA ARG A 140 -6.52 -0.65 -4.64
C ARG A 140 -6.17 -0.54 -3.17
N TYR A 141 -6.02 -1.67 -2.49
CA TYR A 141 -6.00 -1.70 -1.03
C TYR A 141 -4.63 -1.42 -0.44
N TYR A 142 -3.54 -1.66 -1.18
CA TYR A 142 -2.23 -1.23 -0.73
C TYR A 142 -2.07 0.27 -0.82
N HIS A 143 -2.61 0.95 -1.85
CA HIS A 143 -2.54 2.41 -1.93
C HIS A 143 -3.56 3.15 -1.05
N GLN A 144 -4.50 2.43 -0.43
CA GLN A 144 -5.30 2.97 0.68
C GLN A 144 -4.56 2.95 2.02
N CYS A 145 -3.47 2.19 2.18
CA CYS A 145 -2.68 2.19 3.40
C CYS A 145 -1.81 3.45 3.50
N SER A 146 -1.91 4.24 4.58
CA SER A 146 -1.01 5.38 4.82
C SER A 146 0.37 5.00 5.36
N GLU A 147 0.63 3.71 5.57
CA GLU A 147 1.86 3.22 6.17
C GLU A 147 2.15 3.82 7.57
N CYS A 148 1.11 4.29 8.28
CA CYS A 148 1.23 4.89 9.63
C CYS A 148 1.70 3.93 10.73
N ARG A 149 1.92 2.64 10.43
CA ARG A 149 2.40 1.58 11.34
C ARG A 149 1.64 1.39 12.66
N ARG A 150 0.45 1.97 12.85
CA ARG A 150 -0.42 1.68 14.01
C ARG A 150 -0.70 0.17 14.16
N CYS A 151 -0.86 -0.53 13.05
CA CYS A 151 -1.03 -1.99 13.07
C CYS A 151 0.12 -2.74 13.74
N SER A 152 1.36 -2.25 13.63
CA SER A 152 2.55 -2.82 14.25
C SER A 152 2.53 -2.61 15.78
N VAL A 153 2.21 -1.39 16.22
CA VAL A 153 2.13 -1.02 17.64
C VAL A 153 1.15 -1.89 18.42
N TYR A 154 0.00 -2.23 17.82
CA TYR A 154 -1.05 -2.99 18.49
C TYR A 154 -1.05 -4.49 18.16
N CYS A 155 -0.16 -4.97 17.29
CA CYS A 155 -0.06 -6.40 17.03
C CYS A 155 0.66 -7.09 18.20
N PRO A 156 0.05 -8.09 18.87
CA PRO A 156 0.73 -8.82 19.95
C PRO A 156 1.93 -9.65 19.46
N PHE A 157 2.05 -9.88 18.15
CA PHE A 157 3.17 -10.57 17.50
C PHE A 157 4.16 -9.59 16.84
N GLY A 158 3.95 -8.27 16.95
CA GLY A 158 4.82 -7.26 16.34
C GLY A 158 4.78 -7.22 14.81
N ILE A 159 3.68 -7.66 14.19
CA ILE A 159 3.55 -7.70 12.72
C ILE A 159 3.33 -6.30 12.16
N ASP A 160 4.27 -5.85 11.33
CA ASP A 160 4.13 -4.60 10.59
C ASP A 160 3.45 -4.82 9.23
N THR A 161 2.15 -4.50 9.14
CA THR A 161 1.41 -4.59 7.87
C THR A 161 1.87 -3.52 6.86
N ALA A 162 2.50 -2.42 7.31
CA ALA A 162 3.05 -1.44 6.38
C ALA A 162 4.18 -2.05 5.56
N GLU A 163 5.06 -2.88 6.14
CA GLU A 163 6.12 -3.58 5.38
C GLU A 163 5.55 -4.53 4.32
N ILE A 164 4.47 -5.24 4.64
CA ILE A 164 3.77 -6.10 3.67
C ILE A 164 3.17 -5.26 2.53
N THR A 165 2.62 -4.09 2.86
CA THR A 165 2.06 -3.15 1.87
C THR A 165 3.15 -2.58 0.97
N MET A 166 4.29 -2.16 1.54
CA MET A 166 5.45 -1.66 0.79
C MET A 166 5.97 -2.73 -0.18
N ALA A 167 6.13 -3.98 0.28
CA ALA A 167 6.49 -5.10 -0.58
C ALA A 167 5.48 -5.31 -1.72
N GLY A 168 4.17 -5.23 -1.41
CA GLY A 168 3.12 -5.31 -2.43
C GLY A 168 3.20 -4.19 -3.48
N ARG A 169 3.48 -2.94 -3.06
CA ARG A 169 3.67 -1.80 -3.97
C ARG A 169 4.92 -1.95 -4.83
N GLU A 170 6.01 -2.45 -4.26
CA GLU A 170 7.25 -2.71 -5.01
C GLU A 170 7.06 -3.82 -6.07
N ILE A 171 6.33 -4.89 -5.73
CA ILE A 171 5.97 -5.93 -6.70
C ILE A 171 5.14 -5.36 -7.84
N LEU A 172 4.11 -4.55 -7.53
CA LEU A 172 3.28 -3.89 -8.54
C LEU A 172 4.08 -2.96 -9.45
N ALA A 173 4.98 -2.15 -8.88
CA ALA A 173 5.86 -1.29 -9.67
C ALA A 173 6.78 -2.10 -10.61
N SER A 174 7.31 -3.23 -10.14
CA SER A 174 8.21 -4.08 -10.95
C SER A 174 7.56 -4.68 -12.20
N ILE A 175 6.23 -4.76 -12.23
CA ILE A 175 5.47 -5.24 -13.39
C ILE A 175 4.81 -4.11 -14.19
N GLY A 176 5.15 -2.86 -13.93
CA GLY A 176 4.60 -1.69 -14.64
C GLY A 176 3.25 -1.19 -14.12
N VAL A 177 2.86 -1.59 -12.90
CA VAL A 177 1.62 -1.14 -12.21
C VAL A 177 1.99 -0.23 -11.02
N GLY A 178 2.81 0.79 -11.27
CA GLY A 178 3.18 1.79 -10.28
C GLY A 178 2.10 2.87 -10.08
N GLN A 179 2.15 3.57 -8.94
CA GLN A 179 1.25 4.69 -8.65
C GLN A 179 1.79 5.99 -9.25
N LYS A 180 0.93 6.76 -9.94
CA LYS A 180 1.31 8.04 -10.57
C LYS A 180 2.00 9.00 -9.60
N TYR A 181 1.34 9.32 -8.49
CA TYR A 181 1.80 10.39 -7.58
C TYR A 181 3.21 10.12 -7.04
N SER A 182 3.44 8.91 -6.53
CA SER A 182 4.74 8.50 -5.98
C SER A 182 5.82 8.50 -7.06
N ASN A 183 5.55 7.88 -8.22
CA ASN A 183 6.54 7.76 -9.28
C ASN A 183 6.90 9.12 -9.91
N GLU A 184 5.91 10.01 -10.11
CA GLU A 184 6.15 11.37 -10.59
C GLU A 184 7.04 12.16 -9.62
N ILE A 185 6.76 12.07 -8.32
CA ILE A 185 7.53 12.77 -7.28
C ILE A 185 8.97 12.26 -7.21
N ILE A 186 9.18 10.95 -7.23
CA ILE A 186 10.53 10.38 -7.18
C ILE A 186 11.33 10.82 -8.41
N GLY A 187 10.71 10.85 -9.60
CA GLY A 187 11.33 11.39 -10.81
C GLY A 187 11.76 12.86 -10.65
N LYS A 188 10.93 13.70 -10.02
CA LYS A 188 11.27 15.11 -9.70
C LYS A 188 12.43 15.21 -8.70
N VAL A 189 12.50 14.32 -7.71
CA VAL A 189 13.64 14.31 -6.77
C VAL A 189 14.96 14.07 -7.52
N HIS A 190 14.99 13.14 -8.48
CA HIS A 190 16.21 12.84 -9.24
C HIS A 190 16.58 13.92 -10.26
N THR A 191 15.61 14.66 -10.79
CA THR A 191 15.85 15.65 -11.86
C THR A 191 16.00 17.08 -11.33
N ILE A 192 15.16 17.48 -10.38
CA ILE A 192 15.10 18.84 -9.82
C ILE A 192 15.77 18.92 -8.45
N GLY A 193 15.82 17.80 -7.70
CA GLY A 193 16.44 17.75 -6.37
C GLY A 193 15.45 17.91 -5.20
N ASN A 194 14.14 18.01 -5.46
CA ASN A 194 13.11 18.03 -4.41
C ASN A 194 11.80 17.38 -4.85
N ASN A 195 10.97 16.98 -3.88
CA ASN A 195 9.74 16.22 -4.09
C ASN A 195 8.60 17.05 -4.68
N LEU A 196 8.63 18.37 -4.48
CA LEU A 196 7.61 19.28 -4.99
C LEU A 196 7.88 19.69 -6.45
N GLY A 197 9.11 19.47 -6.94
CA GLY A 197 9.58 19.97 -8.22
C GLY A 197 9.73 21.49 -8.25
N LEU A 198 10.04 22.10 -7.09
CA LEU A 198 10.27 23.55 -6.99
C LEU A 198 11.59 23.91 -7.68
N PRO A 199 11.56 24.79 -8.70
CA PRO A 199 12.78 25.38 -9.24
C PRO A 199 13.49 26.24 -8.20
N GLU A 200 14.81 26.41 -8.33
CA GLU A 200 15.64 27.20 -7.42
C GLU A 200 15.08 28.60 -7.12
N PRO A 201 14.60 29.40 -8.11
CA PRO A 201 14.03 30.71 -7.81
C PRO A 201 12.76 30.66 -6.96
N ALA A 202 11.92 29.63 -7.14
CA ALA A 202 10.69 29.46 -6.36
C ALA A 202 11.01 29.07 -4.92
N LEU A 203 12.04 28.23 -4.72
CA LEU A 203 12.53 27.88 -3.38
C LEU A 203 13.10 29.10 -2.66
N ALA A 204 13.93 29.90 -3.34
CA ALA A 204 14.50 31.13 -2.78
C ALA A 204 13.39 32.10 -2.32
N ASN A 205 12.39 32.34 -3.17
CA ASN A 205 11.27 33.21 -2.82
C ASN A 205 10.41 32.66 -1.67
N THR A 206 10.23 31.33 -1.59
CA THR A 206 9.50 30.71 -0.46
C THR A 206 10.25 30.92 0.86
N LEU A 207 11.59 30.83 0.85
CA LEU A 207 12.42 31.07 2.03
C LEU A 207 12.41 32.53 2.45
N GLU A 208 12.48 33.46 1.49
CA GLU A 208 12.39 34.91 1.75
C GLU A 208 11.04 35.29 2.38
N GLY A 209 9.93 34.78 1.83
CA GLY A 209 8.60 34.99 2.42
C GLY A 209 8.45 34.39 3.82
N LEU A 210 9.04 33.22 4.09
CA LEU A 210 9.03 32.63 5.43
C LEU A 210 9.89 33.44 6.42
N GLU A 211 11.01 34.02 5.98
CA GLU A 211 11.84 34.91 6.79
C GLU A 211 11.07 36.17 7.18
N GLU A 212 10.36 36.80 6.24
CA GLU A 212 9.50 37.97 6.49
C GLU A 212 8.42 37.66 7.54
N GLU A 213 7.71 36.53 7.41
CA GLU A 213 6.67 36.09 8.37
C GLU A 213 7.22 35.81 9.78
N ILE A 214 8.48 35.39 9.92
CA ILE A 214 9.11 35.12 11.22
C ILE A 214 9.53 36.42 11.93
N VAL A 215 9.86 37.46 11.16
CA VAL A 215 10.30 38.76 11.69
C VAL A 215 9.14 39.63 12.16
N GLU A 216 7.94 39.43 11.61
CA GLU A 216 6.68 40.07 12.05
C GLU A 216 6.18 39.55 13.41
#